data_AF-A0A2P2QUJ7-F1
#
_entry.id   AF-A0A2P2QUJ7-F1
#
_cell.length_a   1.000
_cell.length_b   1.000
_cell.length_c   1.000
_cell.angle_alpha   90.00
_cell.angle_beta   90.00
_cell.angle_gamma   90.00
#
_symmetry.space_group_name_H-M   'P 1'
#
loop_
_entity.id
_entity.type
_entity.pdbx_description
1 polymer ?
#
loop_
_entity_poly.entity_id
_entity_poly.type
_entity_poly.pdbx_seq_one_letter_code
_entity_poly.pdbx_strand_id
1 'polypeptide(L)' 'MNNIAPPSPLQQPTTPPLHQSDADDDDENVKQLQECSSLYLSLQDCLVNSNRNWRSCQKEVQALKACNEKRKENDRGK' A
#
# COMPACT_ATOMS: atom_id res chain seq x y z
N MET A 1 33.43 26.73 -48.70
CA MET A 1 32.20 25.94 -48.47
C MET A 1 32.26 25.48 -47.02
N ASN A 2 31.61 26.23 -46.11
CA ASN A 2 30.37 25.88 -45.40
C ASN A 2 30.51 24.73 -44.40
N ASN A 3 30.47 25.10 -43.11
CA ASN A 3 30.05 24.27 -41.98
C ASN A 3 28.72 23.55 -42.27
N ILE A 4 28.48 22.39 -41.63
CA ILE A 4 27.21 21.94 -41.00
C ILE A 4 27.33 20.45 -40.66
N ALA A 5 27.17 20.12 -39.38
CA ALA A 5 26.77 18.78 -38.95
C ALA A 5 25.25 18.62 -39.13
N PRO A 6 24.76 17.39 -39.32
CA PRO A 6 23.54 17.01 -38.61
C PRO A 6 23.72 15.70 -37.82
N PRO A 7 23.38 15.66 -36.53
CA PRO A 7 22.99 14.41 -35.87
C PRO A 7 21.60 14.00 -36.36
N SER A 8 21.42 12.72 -36.65
CA SER A 8 20.14 12.13 -37.07
C SER A 8 19.02 12.38 -36.04
N PRO A 9 17.79 12.74 -36.48
CA PRO A 9 16.63 12.88 -35.60
C PRO A 9 15.83 11.57 -35.58
N LEU A 10 15.98 10.76 -34.53
CA LEU A 10 14.98 9.74 -34.19
C LEU A 10 14.13 10.29 -33.05
N GLN A 11 12.90 10.63 -33.42
CA GLN A 11 11.87 11.25 -32.60
C GLN A 11 11.17 10.17 -31.76
N GLN A 12 11.24 10.29 -30.42
CA GLN A 12 10.17 10.06 -29.42
C GLN A 12 9.57 8.63 -29.28
N PRO A 13 9.11 8.17 -28.08
CA PRO A 13 8.48 8.97 -27.03
C PRO A 13 9.19 8.92 -25.67
N THR A 14 9.12 10.07 -24.99
CA THR A 14 8.98 10.17 -23.54
C THR A 14 7.92 9.18 -23.07
N THR A 15 8.35 7.99 -22.64
CA THR A 15 7.56 7.25 -21.69
C THR A 15 7.68 8.02 -20.38
N PRO A 16 6.57 8.48 -19.76
CA PRO A 16 6.63 8.78 -18.34
C PRO A 16 7.21 7.53 -17.64
N PRO A 17 7.91 7.64 -16.50
CA PRO A 17 8.14 6.47 -15.68
C PRO A 17 6.77 5.87 -15.35
N LEU A 18 6.36 4.86 -16.13
CA LEU A 18 5.05 4.20 -16.10
C LEU A 18 4.96 3.20 -14.94
N HIS A 19 5.76 3.44 -13.92
CA HIS A 19 5.76 2.70 -12.68
C HIS A 19 5.84 3.70 -11.54
N GLN A 20 4.81 4.54 -11.44
CA GLN A 20 4.13 4.62 -10.15
C GLN A 20 3.59 3.22 -9.88
N SER A 21 4.47 2.33 -9.41
CA SER A 21 4.03 1.09 -8.78
C SER A 21 3.41 1.54 -7.47
N ASP A 22 2.11 1.82 -7.54
CA ASP A 22 1.18 2.11 -6.46
C ASP A 22 1.05 0.86 -5.56
N ALA A 23 2.17 0.42 -4.99
CA ALA A 23 2.31 -0.88 -4.33
C ALA A 23 3.42 -0.90 -3.27
N ASP A 24 3.77 0.27 -2.71
CA ASP A 24 4.65 0.37 -1.53
C ASP A 24 4.11 1.44 -0.57
N ASP A 25 2.80 1.43 -0.31
CA ASP A 25 2.18 2.25 0.75
C ASP A 25 1.14 1.42 1.53
N ASP A 26 1.45 0.18 1.93
CA ASP A 26 0.54 -0.53 2.86
C ASP A 26 1.22 -1.55 3.80
N ASP A 27 2.55 -1.64 3.86
CA ASP A 27 3.22 -2.58 4.79
C ASP A 27 4.00 -1.92 5.95
N GLU A 28 4.11 -0.57 5.97
CA GLU A 28 4.59 0.14 7.17
C GLU A 28 3.50 0.26 8.26
N ASN A 29 2.31 -0.30 8.06
CA ASN A 29 1.23 -0.23 9.06
C ASN A 29 1.36 -1.28 10.18
N VAL A 30 2.11 -2.37 10.01
CA VAL A 30 2.08 -3.49 10.96
C VAL A 30 2.74 -3.14 12.31
N LYS A 31 3.83 -2.37 12.31
CA LYS A 31 4.50 -1.93 13.56
C LYS A 31 3.70 -0.89 14.35
N GLN A 32 2.81 -0.15 13.69
CA GLN A 32 1.97 0.86 14.35
C GLN A 32 0.73 0.27 15.03
N LEU A 33 0.39 -1.00 14.81
CA LEU A 33 -0.88 -1.53 15.32
C LEU A 33 -0.94 -1.60 16.85
N GLN A 34 0.20 -1.68 17.57
CA GLN A 34 0.27 -1.71 19.04
C GLN A 34 -0.80 -2.68 19.63
N GLU A 35 -1.80 -2.16 20.33
CA GLU A 35 -2.93 -2.92 20.91
C GLU A 35 -3.81 -3.64 19.88
N CYS A 36 -3.84 -3.16 18.63
CA CYS A 36 -4.57 -3.76 17.51
C CYS A 36 -3.80 -4.88 16.80
N SER A 37 -2.54 -5.14 17.19
CA SER A 37 -1.68 -6.14 16.53
C SER A 37 -2.27 -7.56 16.61
N SER A 38 -2.95 -7.90 17.71
CA SER A 38 -3.62 -9.19 17.89
C SER A 38 -4.71 -9.42 16.85
N LEU A 39 -5.51 -8.40 16.54
CA LEU A 39 -6.55 -8.46 15.51
C LEU A 39 -5.97 -8.61 14.11
N TYR A 40 -4.82 -7.99 13.85
CA TYR A 40 -4.12 -8.14 12.58
C TYR A 40 -3.52 -9.53 12.41
N LEU A 41 -3.00 -10.15 13.48
CA LEU A 41 -2.58 -11.55 13.44
C LEU A 41 -3.78 -12.48 13.17
N SER A 42 -4.95 -12.22 13.77
CA SER A 42 -6.17 -12.98 13.46
C SER A 42 -6.61 -12.81 12.01
N LEU A 43 -6.51 -11.60 11.45
CA LEU A 43 -6.79 -11.35 10.04
C LEU A 43 -5.81 -12.11 9.14
N GLN A 44 -4.51 -12.08 9.45
CA GLN A 44 -3.50 -12.83 8.71
C GLN A 44 -3.79 -14.34 8.73
N ASP A 45 -4.12 -14.90 9.89
CA ASP A 45 -4.46 -16.32 10.03
C ASP A 45 -5.68 -16.69 9.17
N CYS A 46 -6.73 -15.85 9.22
CA CYS A 46 -7.91 -16.04 8.38
C CYS A 46 -7.58 -15.94 6.89
N LEU A 47 -6.73 -14.99 6.47
CA LEU A 47 -6.31 -14.85 5.08
C LEU A 47 -5.52 -16.08 4.62
N VAL A 48 -4.64 -16.64 5.46
CA VAL A 48 -3.94 -17.89 5.16
C VAL A 48 -4.93 -19.03 4.95
N ASN A 49 -5.95 -19.13 5.81
CA ASN A 49 -6.94 -20.21 5.75
C ASN A 49 -8.02 -20.02 4.66
N SER A 50 -8.19 -18.80 4.16
CA SER A 50 -9.24 -18.43 3.19
C SER A 50 -8.71 -18.15 1.79
N ASN A 51 -7.53 -18.66 1.42
CA ASN A 51 -6.89 -18.40 0.14
C ASN A 51 -6.75 -16.89 -0.16
N ARG A 52 -6.36 -16.13 0.87
CA ARG A 52 -6.25 -14.67 0.89
C ARG A 52 -7.55 -13.92 0.55
N ASN A 53 -8.70 -14.56 0.76
CA ASN A 53 -10.00 -13.91 0.56
C ASN A 53 -10.39 -13.05 1.78
N TRP A 54 -10.06 -11.75 1.72
CA TRP A 54 -10.41 -10.80 2.79
C TRP A 54 -11.92 -10.69 3.04
N ARG A 55 -12.78 -11.01 2.06
CA ARG A 55 -14.24 -11.01 2.24
C ARG A 55 -14.70 -12.14 3.15
N SER A 56 -13.99 -13.27 3.17
CA SER A 56 -14.26 -14.35 4.13
C SER A 56 -13.83 -13.95 5.56
N CYS A 57 -12.83 -13.09 5.67
CA CYS A 57 -12.28 -12.57 6.93
C CYS A 57 -12.93 -11.26 7.38
N GLN A 58 -14.19 -11.05 7.00
CA GLN A 58 -14.86 -9.77 7.18
C GLN A 58 -14.98 -9.37 8.67
N LYS A 59 -15.06 -10.35 9.57
CA LYS A 59 -15.10 -10.11 11.02
C LYS A 59 -13.78 -9.53 11.52
N GLU A 60 -12.66 -10.13 11.11
CA GLU A 60 -11.32 -9.72 11.49
C GLU A 60 -11.00 -8.33 10.89
N VAL A 61 -11.39 -8.09 9.64
CA VAL A 61 -11.25 -6.78 8.98
C VAL A 61 -12.03 -5.69 9.73
N GLN A 62 -13.28 -5.95 10.12
CA GLN A 62 -14.09 -4.97 10.85
C GLN A 62 -13.52 -4.69 12.24
N ALA A 63 -13.10 -5.73 12.96
CA ALA A 63 -12.51 -5.58 14.28
C ALA A 63 -11.21 -4.77 14.22
N LEU A 64 -10.33 -5.09 13.26
CA LEU A 64 -9.08 -4.37 13.06
C LEU A 64 -9.33 -2.89 12.71
N LYS A 65 -10.28 -2.61 11.82
CA LYS A 65 -10.68 -1.24 11.46
C LYS A 65 -11.19 -0.47 12.69
N ALA A 66 -12.09 -1.06 13.46
CA ALA A 66 -12.64 -0.41 14.66
C ALA A 66 -11.55 -0.10 15.70
N CYS A 67 -10.61 -1.02 15.89
CA CYS A 67 -9.48 -0.82 16.79
C CYS A 67 -8.59 0.34 16.32
N ASN A 68 -8.25 0.38 15.03
CA ASN A 68 -7.42 1.43 14.45
C ASN A 68 -8.07 2.82 14.54
N GLU A 69 -9.38 2.91 14.31
CA GLU A 69 -10.11 4.18 14.46
C GLU A 69 -10.13 4.66 15.91
N LYS A 70 -10.37 3.76 16.87
CA LYS A 70 -10.30 4.09 18.30
C LYS A 70 -8.91 4.57 18.72
N ARG A 71 -7.85 3.93 18.22
CA ARG A 71 -6.45 4.35 18.41
C ARG A 71 -6.21 5.77 17.88
N LYS A 72 -6.65 6.06 16.66
CA LYS A 72 -6.51 7.42 16.07
C LYS A 72 -7.21 8.48 16.90
N GLU A 73 -8.38 8.17 17.44
CA GLU A 73 -9.11 9.10 18.32
C GLU A 73 -8.38 9.34 19.65
N ASN A 74 -7.84 8.29 20.27
CA ASN A 74 -7.02 8.40 21.48
C ASN A 74 -5.70 9.18 21.25
N ASP A 75 -5.09 9.05 20.08
CA ASP A 75 -3.85 9.76 19.72
C ASP A 75 -4.10 11.26 19.46
N ARG A 76 -5.27 11.61 18.90
CA ARG A 76 -5.67 13.00 18.63
C ARG A 76 -6.13 13.79 19.87
N GLY A 77 -6.44 13.10 20.96
CA GLY A 77 -6.95 13.69 22.21
C GLY A 77 -5.89 13.90 23.29
N LYS A 78 -4.61 13.62 23.00
CA LYS A 78 -3.50 13.68 23.94
C LYS A 78 -2.54 14.82 23.61
#